data_AF-A0A7J4SV27-F1
#
_entry.id   AF-A0A7J4SV27-F1
#
_cell.length_a   1.000
_cell.length_b   1.000
_cell.length_c   1.000
_cell.angle_alpha   90.00
_cell.angle_beta   90.00
_cell.angle_gamma   90.00
#
_symmetry.space_group_name_H-M   'P 1'
#
loop_
_entity.id
_entity.type
_entity.pdbx_description
1 polymer ?
#
loop_
_entity_poly.entity_id
_entity_poly.type
_entity_poly.pdbx_seq_one_letter_code
_entity_poly.pdbx_strand_id
1 'polypeptide(L)'
;TQLIETSYEQGEMISSSTATFTFDFSQTASDVSVRTYGVDIDDGRTFAIDASEQQTISLDFERHGMYIVTAYAIDSQDIRVQELHTLVVEQVITWTEENTGNPESMFFEANPGNDGPHPSYFVLNSTVSNPAPFFEVNGQDVDLEWAVLNIDGQCLGHREIIENGDSFTWNTMHFAPVEMHEIELTIREGQDSLDVNQRLEIRYMA
;
A
#
# COMPACT_ATOMS: atom_id res chain seq x y z
N THR A 1 7.15 -2.12 11.84
CA THR A 1 6.53 -1.87 10.53
C THR A 1 6.10 -3.20 9.92
N GLN A 2 4.97 -3.21 9.22
CA GLN A 2 4.49 -4.33 8.41
C GLN A 2 4.01 -3.80 7.05
N LEU A 3 3.83 -4.70 6.09
CA LEU A 3 3.49 -4.37 4.71
C LEU A 3 2.20 -5.07 4.26
N ILE A 4 1.34 -4.32 3.58
CA ILE A 4 0.25 -4.84 2.76
C ILE A 4 0.74 -4.87 1.31
N GLU A 5 0.54 -6.00 0.64
CA GLU A 5 0.84 -6.17 -0.78
C GLU A 5 -0.47 -6.48 -1.50
N THR A 6 -0.80 -5.67 -2.51
CA THR A 6 -1.97 -5.86 -3.36
C THR A 6 -1.50 -6.03 -4.79
N SER A 7 -2.06 -7.00 -5.52
CA SER A 7 -1.73 -7.22 -6.92
C SER A 7 -2.96 -7.22 -7.82
N TYR A 8 -2.82 -6.56 -8.97
CA TYR A 8 -3.82 -6.46 -10.01
C TYR A 8 -3.24 -6.98 -11.33
N GLU A 9 -4.05 -7.72 -12.07
CA GLU A 9 -3.75 -8.18 -13.42
C GLU A 9 -4.94 -7.84 -14.32
N GLN A 10 -4.71 -7.17 -15.44
CA GLN A 10 -5.76 -6.77 -16.40
C GLN A 10 -6.95 -6.05 -15.73
N GLY A 11 -6.68 -5.11 -14.81
CA GLY A 11 -7.73 -4.39 -14.09
C GLY A 11 -8.37 -5.13 -12.91
N GLU A 12 -8.15 -6.44 -12.78
CA GLU A 12 -8.75 -7.25 -11.72
C GLU A 12 -7.79 -7.46 -10.55
N MET A 13 -8.29 -7.26 -9.32
CA MET A 13 -7.53 -7.60 -8.12
C MET A 13 -7.42 -9.13 -8.00
N ILE A 14 -6.20 -9.64 -8.07
CA ILE A 14 -5.94 -11.08 -7.96
C ILE A 14 -5.46 -11.49 -6.56
N SER A 15 -4.83 -10.57 -5.80
CA SER A 15 -4.41 -10.84 -4.42
C SER A 15 -4.34 -9.59 -3.56
N SER A 16 -4.53 -9.77 -2.26
CA SER A 16 -4.20 -8.77 -1.24
C SER A 16 -3.77 -9.49 0.04
N SER A 17 -2.65 -9.06 0.62
CA SER A 17 -2.20 -9.53 1.93
C SER A 17 -2.79 -8.68 3.06
N THR A 18 -2.59 -9.14 4.30
CA THR A 18 -2.97 -8.45 5.52
C THR A 18 -1.71 -8.25 6.37
N ALA A 19 -1.55 -7.06 6.94
CA ALA A 19 -0.44 -6.77 7.84
C ALA A 19 -0.81 -7.20 9.27
N THR A 20 -0.04 -8.12 9.87
CA THR A 20 -0.31 -8.63 11.22
C THR A 20 0.77 -8.22 12.22
N PHE A 21 0.35 -7.70 13.37
CA PHE A 21 1.22 -7.47 14.53
C PHE A 21 0.79 -8.36 15.68
N THR A 22 1.76 -8.88 16.45
CA THR A 22 1.47 -9.70 17.64
C THR A 22 2.03 -9.01 18.88
N PHE A 23 1.17 -8.79 19.86
CA PHE A 23 1.53 -8.34 21.20
C PHE A 23 1.67 -9.56 22.09
N ASP A 24 2.89 -9.82 22.57
CA ASP A 24 3.21 -10.93 23.46
C ASP A 24 3.40 -10.42 24.89
N PHE A 25 2.49 -10.81 25.77
CA PHE A 25 2.48 -10.47 27.19
C PHE A 25 3.20 -11.51 28.06
N SER A 26 3.86 -12.51 27.48
CA SER A 26 4.48 -13.62 28.23
C SER A 26 5.61 -13.22 29.15
N GLN A 27 6.20 -12.04 28.93
CA GLN A 27 7.23 -11.45 29.78
C GLN A 27 6.66 -10.44 30.79
N THR A 28 5.33 -10.33 30.94
CA THR A 28 4.72 -9.45 31.94
C THR A 28 5.06 -9.93 33.34
N ALA A 29 5.72 -9.06 34.12
CA ALA A 29 6.04 -9.32 35.51
C ALA A 29 5.06 -8.55 36.43
N SER A 30 4.51 -9.25 37.43
CA SER A 30 3.66 -8.64 38.47
C SER A 30 3.83 -9.40 39.78
N ASP A 31 3.74 -8.68 40.91
CA ASP A 31 3.77 -9.26 42.26
C ASP A 31 2.46 -9.99 42.61
N VAL A 32 1.41 -9.77 41.82
CA VAL A 32 0.09 -10.41 41.94
C VAL A 32 -0.33 -11.01 40.60
N SER A 33 -1.34 -11.89 40.58
CA SER A 33 -1.79 -12.50 39.34
C SER A 33 -2.41 -11.44 38.40
N VAL A 34 -2.00 -11.45 37.14
CA VAL A 34 -2.64 -10.69 36.07
C VAL A 34 -3.92 -11.40 35.66
N ARG A 35 -5.02 -10.66 35.46
CA ARG A 35 -6.32 -11.21 35.01
C ARG A 35 -6.57 -10.96 33.53
N THR A 36 -6.18 -9.80 33.03
CA THR A 36 -6.53 -9.38 31.67
C THR A 36 -5.32 -8.78 30.99
N TYR A 37 -5.07 -9.22 29.77
CA TYR A 37 -4.26 -8.47 28.80
C TYR A 37 -5.20 -7.85 27.78
N GLY A 38 -4.88 -6.66 27.31
CA GLY A 38 -5.68 -6.01 26.29
C GLY A 38 -4.91 -5.00 25.48
N VAL A 39 -5.54 -4.59 24.39
CA VAL A 39 -4.99 -3.67 23.42
C VAL A 39 -6.11 -2.75 22.94
N ASP A 40 -5.92 -1.44 23.09
CA ASP A 40 -6.76 -0.39 22.51
C ASP A 40 -6.03 0.26 21.33
N ILE A 41 -6.69 0.40 20.18
CA ILE A 41 -6.13 0.99 18.96
C ILE A 41 -6.81 2.34 18.70
N ASP A 42 -6.06 3.32 18.20
CA ASP A 42 -6.57 4.65 17.85
C ASP A 42 -7.59 4.67 16.69
N ASP A 43 -7.77 3.55 15.99
CA ASP A 43 -8.84 3.33 15.02
C ASP A 43 -10.18 2.91 15.67
N GLY A 44 -10.22 2.83 17.00
CA GLY A 44 -11.41 2.50 17.79
C GLY A 44 -11.59 1.02 18.09
N ARG A 45 -10.76 0.13 17.54
CA ARG A 45 -10.78 -1.30 17.90
C ARG A 45 -10.19 -1.52 19.29
N THR A 46 -10.73 -2.52 20.00
CA THR A 46 -10.24 -2.95 21.30
C THR A 46 -10.30 -4.47 21.40
N PHE A 47 -9.29 -5.05 22.04
CA PHE A 47 -9.17 -6.48 22.25
C PHE A 47 -8.77 -6.75 23.70
N ALA A 48 -9.35 -7.79 24.30
CA ALA A 48 -8.99 -8.23 25.65
C ALA A 48 -9.08 -9.76 25.75
N ILE A 49 -8.14 -10.35 26.48
CA ILE A 49 -8.05 -11.79 26.72
C ILE A 49 -7.86 -12.07 28.21
N ASP A 50 -8.32 -13.25 28.65
CA ASP A 50 -8.01 -13.76 29.98
C ASP A 50 -6.54 -14.18 30.05
N ALA A 51 -5.80 -13.57 30.97
CA ALA A 51 -4.36 -13.78 31.14
C ALA A 51 -4.01 -15.21 31.60
N SER A 52 -4.99 -15.97 32.12
CA SER A 52 -4.83 -17.37 32.49
C SER A 52 -4.99 -18.34 31.32
N GLU A 53 -5.60 -17.90 30.22
CA GLU A 53 -5.86 -18.73 29.03
C GLU A 53 -4.85 -18.46 27.91
N GLN A 54 -4.57 -17.19 27.63
CA GLN A 54 -3.73 -16.74 26.52
C GLN A 54 -2.88 -15.55 26.93
N GLN A 55 -1.75 -15.37 26.23
CA GLN A 55 -0.79 -14.29 26.52
C GLN A 55 -0.43 -13.49 25.27
N THR A 56 -1.10 -13.74 24.14
CA THR A 56 -0.80 -13.11 22.86
C THR A 56 -2.07 -12.54 22.23
N ILE A 57 -2.00 -11.31 21.73
CA ILE A 57 -3.06 -10.67 20.93
C ILE A 57 -2.48 -10.37 19.55
N SER A 58 -3.12 -10.88 18.50
CA SER A 58 -2.78 -10.56 17.11
C SER A 58 -3.74 -9.51 16.54
N LEU A 59 -3.19 -8.51 15.87
CA LEU A 59 -3.91 -7.40 15.25
C LEU A 59 -3.66 -7.44 13.75
N ASP A 60 -4.75 -7.51 12.99
CA ASP A 60 -4.72 -7.51 11.53
C ASP A 60 -5.10 -6.13 10.98
N PHE A 61 -4.38 -5.67 9.96
CA PHE A 61 -4.59 -4.39 9.29
C PHE A 61 -4.70 -4.59 7.79
N GLU A 62 -5.79 -4.06 7.22
CA GLU A 62 -6.11 -4.13 5.79
C GLU A 62 -5.87 -2.79 5.06
N ARG A 63 -5.51 -1.74 5.80
CA ARG A 63 -5.18 -0.42 5.25
C ARG A 63 -3.84 0.05 5.79
N HIS A 64 -3.11 0.80 4.97
CA HIS A 64 -1.89 1.45 5.40
C HIS A 64 -2.20 2.56 6.42
N GLY A 65 -1.25 2.89 7.28
CA GLY A 65 -1.50 3.81 8.38
C GLY A 65 -0.38 3.79 9.42
N MET A 66 -0.33 4.87 10.19
CA MET A 66 0.44 4.91 11.44
C MET A 66 -0.54 4.85 12.60
N TYR A 67 -0.54 3.74 13.32
CA TYR A 67 -1.50 3.42 14.37
C TYR A 67 -0.85 3.55 15.75
N ILE A 68 -1.52 4.23 16.66
CA ILE A 68 -1.18 4.25 18.08
C ILE A 68 -1.95 3.13 18.78
N VAL A 69 -1.20 2.28 19.46
CA VAL A 69 -1.71 1.13 20.18
C VAL A 69 -1.36 1.23 21.65
N THR A 70 -2.37 1.17 22.51
CA THR A 70 -2.21 1.09 23.97
C THR A 70 -2.35 -0.37 24.39
N ALA A 71 -1.21 -1.03 24.63
CA ALA A 71 -1.20 -2.36 25.25
C ALA A 71 -1.33 -2.21 26.76
N TYR A 72 -2.18 -3.01 27.40
CA TYR A 72 -2.43 -2.90 28.84
C TYR A 72 -2.60 -4.25 29.52
N ALA A 73 -2.34 -4.26 30.82
CA ALA A 73 -2.58 -5.38 31.71
C ALA A 73 -3.42 -4.90 32.91
N ILE A 74 -4.36 -5.74 33.37
CA ILE A 74 -5.16 -5.51 34.58
C ILE A 74 -4.92 -6.67 35.54
N ASP A 75 -4.51 -6.36 36.76
CA ASP A 75 -4.24 -7.36 37.77
C ASP A 75 -5.47 -7.77 38.61
N SER A 76 -5.25 -8.69 39.55
CA SER A 76 -6.27 -9.17 40.49
C SER A 76 -6.72 -8.14 41.52
N GLN A 77 -6.06 -6.99 41.61
CA GLN A 77 -6.42 -5.86 42.46
C GLN A 77 -7.10 -4.72 41.66
N ASP A 78 -7.45 -4.97 40.40
CA ASP A 78 -8.04 -4.01 39.45
C ASP A 78 -7.11 -2.83 39.11
N ILE A 79 -5.81 -3.00 39.29
CA ILE A 79 -4.81 -2.02 38.85
C ILE A 79 -4.52 -2.25 37.37
N ARG A 80 -4.71 -1.19 36.55
CA ARG A 80 -4.37 -1.17 35.12
C ARG A 80 -3.02 -0.49 34.91
N VAL A 81 -2.12 -1.17 34.21
CA VAL A 81 -0.86 -0.62 33.69
C VAL A 81 -0.89 -0.70 32.17
N GLN A 82 -0.29 0.28 31.49
CA GLN A 82 -0.33 0.35 30.03
C GLN A 82 0.95 0.94 29.43
N GLU A 83 1.22 0.57 28.18
CA GLU A 83 2.30 1.06 27.34
C GLU A 83 1.74 1.49 25.98
N LEU A 84 2.36 2.53 25.40
CA LEU A 84 2.01 3.05 24.08
C LEU A 84 3.02 2.56 23.05
N HIS A 85 2.52 2.04 21.94
CA HIS A 85 3.30 1.58 20.80
C HIS A 85 2.81 2.25 19.53
N THR A 86 3.75 2.60 18.64
CA THR A 86 3.43 3.07 17.30
C THR A 86 3.66 1.94 16.31
N LEU A 87 2.61 1.55 15.60
CA LEU A 87 2.67 0.56 14.52
C LEU A 87 2.60 1.29 13.18
N VAL A 88 3.45 0.90 12.25
CA VAL A 88 3.45 1.45 10.89
C VAL A 88 3.07 0.34 9.92
N VAL A 89 1.99 0.53 9.18
CA VAL A 89 1.55 -0.32 8.08
C VAL A 89 1.77 0.44 6.79
N GLU A 90 2.61 -0.10 5.93
CA GLU A 90 2.87 0.44 4.59
C GLU A 90 2.11 -0.38 3.55
N GLN A 91 2.00 0.13 2.32
CA GLN A 91 1.37 -0.61 1.22
C GLN A 91 2.24 -0.61 -0.03
N VAL A 92 2.21 -1.73 -0.74
CA VAL A 92 2.74 -1.92 -2.08
C VAL A 92 1.59 -2.38 -2.95
N ILE A 93 1.43 -1.73 -4.11
CA ILE A 93 0.48 -2.17 -5.13
C ILE A 93 1.27 -2.50 -6.39
N THR A 94 1.08 -3.70 -6.92
CA THR A 94 1.60 -4.10 -8.23
C THR A 94 0.46 -4.22 -9.22
N TRP A 95 0.64 -3.68 -10.40
CA TRP A 95 -0.33 -3.70 -11.47
C TRP A 95 0.35 -4.16 -12.75
N THR A 96 -0.24 -5.14 -13.42
CA THR A 96 0.23 -5.57 -14.74
C THR A 96 -0.90 -5.60 -15.74
N GLU A 97 -0.62 -5.12 -16.95
CA GLU A 97 -1.51 -5.23 -18.09
C GLU A 97 -0.70 -5.62 -19.32
N GLU A 98 -1.01 -6.75 -19.94
CA GLU A 98 -0.28 -7.28 -21.09
C GLU A 98 -1.11 -7.08 -22.36
N ASN A 99 -0.41 -6.77 -23.46
CA ASN A 99 -0.96 -6.63 -24.81
C ASN A 99 -2.19 -5.71 -24.87
N THR A 100 -2.10 -4.54 -24.23
CA THR A 100 -3.18 -3.54 -24.17
C THR A 100 -3.01 -2.42 -25.20
N GLY A 101 -4.09 -2.10 -25.92
CA GLY A 101 -4.15 -0.91 -26.78
C GLY A 101 -4.82 0.29 -26.12
N ASN A 102 -5.29 0.14 -24.87
CA ASN A 102 -5.92 1.18 -24.09
C ASN A 102 -5.71 0.85 -22.61
N PRO A 103 -4.53 1.20 -22.06
CA PRO A 103 -4.21 0.89 -20.68
C PRO A 103 -5.29 1.39 -19.72
N GLU A 104 -5.64 0.56 -18.75
CA GLU A 104 -6.59 0.92 -17.70
C GLU A 104 -5.93 1.76 -16.60
N SER A 105 -6.70 2.66 -15.99
CA SER A 105 -6.23 3.50 -14.89
C SER A 105 -6.05 2.69 -13.60
N MET A 106 -4.92 2.90 -12.91
CA MET A 106 -4.69 2.36 -11.57
C MET A 106 -5.11 3.38 -10.50
N PHE A 107 -5.97 2.96 -9.58
CA PHE A 107 -6.43 3.80 -8.46
C PHE A 107 -5.78 3.39 -7.13
N PHE A 108 -5.44 4.35 -6.28
CA PHE A 108 -4.97 4.09 -4.92
C PHE A 108 -5.37 5.18 -3.92
N GLU A 109 -5.82 4.76 -2.74
CA GLU A 109 -6.21 5.66 -1.66
C GLU A 109 -4.96 6.04 -0.87
N ALA A 110 -4.69 7.34 -0.73
CA ALA A 110 -3.58 7.83 0.07
C ALA A 110 -3.99 8.16 1.51
N ASN A 111 -5.29 8.20 1.81
CA ASN A 111 -5.74 8.40 3.19
C ASN A 111 -5.47 7.15 4.05
N PRO A 112 -4.89 7.32 5.25
CA PRO A 112 -4.63 6.22 6.16
C PRO A 112 -5.93 5.53 6.63
N GLY A 113 -5.79 4.32 7.14
CA GLY A 113 -6.91 3.55 7.68
C GLY A 113 -7.45 4.03 9.03
N ASN A 114 -6.85 5.05 9.64
CA ASN A 114 -7.20 5.72 10.90
C ASN A 114 -7.10 7.25 10.74
N ASP A 115 -7.43 8.01 11.80
CA ASP A 115 -7.27 9.48 11.83
C ASP A 115 -5.81 9.93 12.10
N GLY A 116 -4.84 9.06 11.77
CA GLY A 116 -3.42 9.29 11.96
C GLY A 116 -2.81 10.25 10.92
N PRO A 117 -1.49 10.46 10.96
CA PRO A 117 -0.81 11.26 9.93
C PRO A 117 -0.95 10.61 8.55
N HIS A 118 -1.02 11.45 7.51
CA HIS A 118 -0.93 10.99 6.12
C HIS A 118 0.43 10.36 5.80
N PRO A 119 0.53 9.55 4.72
CA PRO A 119 1.80 9.03 4.24
C PRO A 119 2.82 10.15 3.99
N SER A 120 4.10 9.85 4.23
CA SER A 120 5.16 10.82 3.96
C SER A 120 5.37 11.03 2.47
N TYR A 121 5.26 9.95 1.69
CA TYR A 121 5.35 9.99 0.23
C TYR A 121 4.81 8.69 -0.38
N PHE A 122 4.56 8.70 -1.68
CA PHE A 122 4.56 7.48 -2.49
C PHE A 122 5.70 7.49 -3.51
N VAL A 123 6.13 6.29 -3.92
CA VAL A 123 7.02 6.08 -5.06
C VAL A 123 6.26 5.29 -6.12
N LEU A 124 6.35 5.73 -7.37
CA LEU A 124 5.83 5.02 -8.54
C LEU A 124 6.99 4.59 -9.42
N ASN A 125 7.04 3.29 -9.72
CA ASN A 125 7.84 2.73 -10.80
C ASN A 125 6.87 2.21 -11.86
N SER A 126 6.83 2.83 -13.03
CA SER A 126 6.00 2.38 -14.15
C SER A 126 6.89 2.06 -15.33
N THR A 127 7.01 0.77 -15.63
CA THR A 127 7.66 0.25 -16.83
C THR A 127 6.60 -0.03 -17.88
N VAL A 128 6.80 0.48 -19.09
CA VAL A 128 5.95 0.16 -20.24
C VAL A 128 6.84 -0.34 -21.36
N SER A 129 6.45 -1.45 -21.98
CA SER A 129 7.16 -2.10 -23.07
C SER A 129 6.31 -2.05 -24.33
N ASN A 130 6.94 -1.73 -25.45
CA ASN A 130 6.35 -1.79 -26.78
C ASN A 130 6.88 -3.07 -27.48
N PRO A 131 6.22 -4.23 -27.31
CA PRO A 131 6.73 -5.50 -27.81
C PRO A 131 6.85 -5.52 -29.34
N ALA A 132 8.01 -5.94 -29.87
CA ALA A 132 8.18 -6.09 -31.30
C ALA A 132 7.39 -7.30 -31.83
N PRO A 133 6.48 -7.15 -32.80
CA PRO A 133 5.74 -8.25 -33.38
C PRO A 133 6.68 -9.25 -34.07
N PHE A 134 6.52 -10.55 -33.75
CA PHE A 134 7.40 -11.64 -34.20
C PHE A 134 7.43 -11.84 -35.73
N PHE A 135 6.45 -11.32 -36.47
CA PHE A 135 6.27 -11.52 -37.91
C PHE A 135 6.09 -10.25 -38.72
N GLU A 136 5.98 -9.07 -38.11
CA GLU A 136 5.75 -7.82 -38.82
C GLU A 136 7.04 -7.04 -39.02
N VAL A 137 7.28 -6.64 -40.27
CA VAL A 137 8.49 -5.90 -40.68
C VAL A 137 8.37 -4.40 -40.33
N ASN A 138 7.23 -3.96 -39.78
CA ASN A 138 6.86 -2.57 -39.56
C ASN A 138 6.19 -2.34 -38.18
N GLY A 139 6.86 -2.73 -37.08
CA GLY A 139 6.42 -2.24 -35.76
C GLY A 139 6.55 -0.72 -35.67
N GLN A 140 5.70 -0.08 -34.87
CA GLN A 140 5.62 1.38 -34.75
C GLN A 140 6.12 1.85 -33.39
N ASP A 141 6.70 3.04 -33.37
CA ASP A 141 7.00 3.71 -32.10
C ASP A 141 5.68 4.19 -31.48
N VAL A 142 5.62 4.20 -30.16
CA VAL A 142 4.42 4.59 -29.41
C VAL A 142 4.71 5.84 -28.58
N ASP A 143 3.92 6.89 -28.77
CA ASP A 143 3.98 8.12 -27.99
C ASP A 143 3.04 8.00 -26.79
N LEU A 144 3.62 7.89 -25.60
CA LEU A 144 2.91 7.57 -24.37
C LEU A 144 3.03 8.69 -23.35
N GLU A 145 1.93 8.99 -22.67
CA GLU A 145 1.88 9.98 -21.59
C GLU A 145 1.38 9.35 -20.30
N TRP A 146 2.10 9.61 -19.21
CA TRP A 146 1.70 9.27 -17.84
C TRP A 146 1.13 10.52 -17.17
N ALA A 147 0.06 10.34 -16.40
CA ALA A 147 -0.45 11.34 -15.48
C ALA A 147 -0.76 10.69 -14.13
N VAL A 148 -0.40 11.36 -13.03
CA VAL A 148 -0.94 11.05 -11.71
C VAL A 148 -1.88 12.18 -11.32
N LEU A 149 -3.14 11.84 -11.14
CA LEU A 149 -4.24 12.76 -10.86
C LEU A 149 -4.73 12.57 -9.43
N ASN A 150 -5.22 13.64 -8.81
CA ASN A 150 -6.07 13.62 -7.61
C ASN A 150 -7.23 14.60 -7.79
N ILE A 151 -8.00 14.89 -6.74
CA ILE A 151 -9.14 15.82 -6.81
C ILE A 151 -8.75 17.24 -7.26
N ASP A 152 -7.53 17.66 -6.99
CA ASP A 152 -6.99 18.98 -7.34
C ASP A 152 -6.44 19.03 -8.78
N GLY A 153 -6.40 17.89 -9.46
CA GLY A 153 -5.91 17.73 -10.83
C GLY A 153 -4.59 16.96 -10.91
N GLN A 154 -3.81 17.24 -11.95
CA GLN A 154 -2.57 16.52 -12.21
C GLN A 154 -1.45 16.94 -11.25
N CYS A 155 -0.95 15.98 -10.47
CA CYS A 155 0.14 16.16 -9.51
C CYS A 155 1.50 15.83 -10.12
N LEU A 156 1.57 14.82 -11.00
CA LEU A 156 2.78 14.39 -11.70
C LEU A 156 2.45 14.04 -13.15
N GLY A 157 3.45 14.13 -14.03
CA GLY A 157 3.30 13.69 -15.40
C GLY A 157 4.62 13.46 -16.10
N HIS A 158 4.57 12.66 -17.15
CA HIS A 158 5.69 12.36 -18.03
C HIS A 158 5.20 11.99 -19.41
N ARG A 159 6.02 12.18 -20.45
CA ARG A 159 5.71 11.75 -21.82
C ARG A 159 6.99 11.25 -22.46
N GLU A 160 6.89 10.14 -23.17
CA GLU A 160 8.03 9.49 -23.82
C GLU A 160 7.57 8.78 -25.10
N ILE A 161 8.47 8.69 -26.07
CA ILE A 161 8.29 7.84 -27.25
C ILE A 161 9.02 6.53 -27.01
N ILE A 162 8.30 5.41 -27.02
CA ILE A 162 8.84 4.07 -26.83
C ILE A 162 9.00 3.42 -28.20
N GLU A 163 10.25 3.25 -28.63
CA GLU A 163 10.58 2.62 -29.91
C GLU A 163 10.05 1.17 -29.98
N ASN A 164 9.78 0.70 -31.19
CA ASN A 164 9.35 -0.68 -31.39
C ASN A 164 10.39 -1.71 -30.88
N GLY A 165 9.96 -2.56 -29.96
CA GLY A 165 10.79 -3.57 -29.30
C GLY A 165 11.46 -3.10 -28.01
N ASP A 166 11.32 -1.82 -27.65
CA ASP A 166 11.94 -1.22 -26.48
C ASP A 166 10.98 -1.10 -25.29
N SER A 167 11.52 -0.64 -24.17
CA SER A 167 10.77 -0.34 -22.96
C SER A 167 11.32 0.91 -22.29
N PHE A 168 10.44 1.60 -21.58
CA PHE A 168 10.79 2.76 -20.77
C PHE A 168 10.29 2.59 -19.34
N THR A 169 11.04 3.09 -18.37
CA THR A 169 10.61 3.10 -16.96
C THR A 169 10.58 4.51 -16.42
N TRP A 170 9.40 4.98 -16.06
CA TRP A 170 9.21 6.21 -15.29
C TRP A 170 9.29 5.91 -13.79
N ASN A 171 10.32 6.43 -13.13
CA ASN A 171 10.47 6.42 -11.68
C ASN A 171 10.20 7.83 -11.13
N THR A 172 9.26 7.95 -10.20
CA THR A 172 8.89 9.23 -9.60
C THR A 172 8.47 9.08 -8.13
N MET A 173 8.46 10.19 -7.41
CA MET A 173 8.09 10.28 -6.00
C MET A 173 7.23 11.53 -5.78
N HIS A 174 6.19 11.40 -4.95
CA HIS A 174 5.33 12.50 -4.53
C HIS A 174 5.21 12.55 -3.01
N PHE A 175 5.38 13.74 -2.42
CA PHE A 175 5.35 13.93 -0.97
C PHE A 175 3.96 14.29 -0.47
N ALA A 176 3.65 13.84 0.75
CA ALA A 176 2.39 14.10 1.45
C ALA A 176 1.14 13.87 0.58
N PRO A 177 1.00 12.69 -0.07
CA PRO A 177 -0.20 12.38 -0.84
C PRO A 177 -1.42 12.33 0.08
N VAL A 178 -2.53 12.88 -0.40
CA VAL A 178 -3.82 12.86 0.28
C VAL A 178 -4.91 12.43 -0.68
N GLU A 179 -5.95 11.78 -0.15
CA GLU A 179 -7.11 11.36 -0.93
C GLU A 179 -6.81 10.37 -2.07
N MET A 180 -7.84 10.11 -2.85
CA MET A 180 -7.81 9.20 -3.99
C MET A 180 -6.92 9.74 -5.09
N HIS A 181 -6.03 8.87 -5.58
CA HIS A 181 -5.22 9.14 -6.75
C HIS A 181 -5.55 8.17 -7.89
N GLU A 182 -5.35 8.65 -9.11
CA GLU A 182 -5.48 7.90 -10.36
C GLU A 182 -4.16 7.99 -11.14
N ILE A 183 -3.64 6.87 -11.60
CA ILE A 183 -2.50 6.80 -12.50
C ILE A 183 -3.04 6.45 -13.88
N GLU A 184 -3.00 7.41 -14.79
CA GLU A 184 -3.44 7.27 -16.18
C GLU A 184 -2.25 7.08 -17.12
N LEU A 185 -2.44 6.23 -18.11
CA LEU A 185 -1.55 6.02 -19.25
C LEU A 185 -2.33 6.30 -20.53
N THR A 186 -1.92 7.32 -21.28
CA THR A 186 -2.57 7.71 -22.54
C THR A 186 -1.65 7.50 -23.72
N ILE A 187 -2.05 6.63 -24.65
CA ILE A 187 -1.40 6.51 -25.96
C ILE A 187 -1.85 7.70 -26.82
N ARG A 188 -0.91 8.57 -27.19
CA ARG A 188 -1.16 9.76 -28.02
C ARG A 188 -1.12 9.40 -29.51
N GLU A 189 -0.09 8.65 -29.90
CA GLU A 189 0.13 8.14 -31.26
C GLU A 189 0.79 6.75 -31.19
N GLY A 190 0.59 5.94 -32.23
CA GLY A 190 0.95 4.53 -32.25
C GLY A 190 -0.29 3.62 -32.21
N GLN A 191 -0.21 2.45 -32.82
CA GLN A 191 -1.31 1.47 -32.87
C GLN A 191 -0.95 0.12 -32.22
N ASP A 192 0.24 0.02 -31.64
CA ASP A 192 0.74 -1.22 -31.06
C ASP A 192 0.21 -1.40 -29.63
N SER A 193 -0.03 -2.66 -29.29
CA SER A 193 -0.37 -3.06 -27.93
C SER A 193 0.87 -2.99 -27.05
N LEU A 194 0.70 -2.54 -25.82
CA LEU A 194 1.77 -2.35 -24.83
C LEU A 194 1.65 -3.37 -23.71
N ASP A 195 2.78 -3.66 -23.08
CA ASP A 195 2.83 -4.35 -21.80
C ASP A 195 3.20 -3.34 -20.71
N VAL A 196 2.35 -3.23 -19.69
CA VAL A 196 2.43 -2.25 -18.60
C VAL A 196 2.73 -3.00 -17.31
N ASN A 197 3.76 -2.56 -16.59
CA ASN A 197 4.08 -3.01 -15.24
C ASN A 197 4.24 -1.79 -14.33
N GLN A 198 3.40 -1.67 -13.32
CA GLN A 198 3.48 -0.60 -12.34
C GLN A 198 3.67 -1.17 -10.94
N ARG A 199 4.50 -0.48 -10.15
CA ARG A 199 4.69 -0.74 -8.74
C ARG A 199 4.64 0.57 -7.97
N LEU A 200 3.59 0.71 -7.16
CA LEU A 200 3.38 1.83 -6.27
C LEU A 200 3.75 1.43 -4.83
N GLU A 201 4.43 2.33 -4.12
CA GLU A 201 4.83 2.16 -2.73
C GLU A 201 4.35 3.34 -1.90
N ILE A 202 3.45 3.14 -0.94
CA ILE A 202 3.04 4.15 0.04
C ILE A 202 3.90 3.99 1.30
N ARG A 203 4.56 5.07 1.75
CA ARG A 203 5.58 5.01 2.82
C ARG A 203 5.34 6.03 3.92
N TYR A 204 5.73 5.66 5.13
CA TYR A 204 5.70 6.52 6.32
C TYR A 204 7.10 6.66 6.88
N MET A 205 7.58 7.90 7.05
CA MET A 205 8.76 8.18 7.85
C MET A 205 8.35 8.18 9.32
N ALA A 206 8.95 7.28 10.11
CA ALA A 206 8.80 7.18 11.55
C ALA A 206 9.88 7.99 12.28
#